data_AF-A0A969ZLA0-F1
#
_entry.id   AF-A0A969ZLA0-F1
#
_cell.length_a   1.000
_cell.length_b   1.000
_cell.length_c   1.000
_cell.angle_alpha   90.00
_cell.angle_beta   90.00
_cell.angle_gamma   90.00
#
_symmetry.space_group_name_H-M   'P 1'
#
loop_
_entity.id
_entity.type
_entity.pdbx_description
1 polymer ?
#
loop_
_entity_poly.entity_id
_entity_poly.type
_entity_poly.pdbx_seq_one_letter_code
_entity_poly.pdbx_strand_id
1 'polypeptide(L)'
;MRQYTWDEYYEKFYDWAESTQARNLSGLTSLGSADEVGEIIIELQVNVPAANRLLRKAVEAKLAFSGSDLVEFACINDKALAVAAVRNSAERLTAEDMEYLYGEIDDEVIIEICKQRNIPLPEDLREEEEYEDEEPEEEIEEEPLEEVDIYINDFVPEPPAPKLGFFGTLAAIFAGAAAGASSNQGRRHNGRCNGDCANCPPHYGYRYGRWYYGHDHVHGCEFGGNKGSGSMD
;
A
#
# COMPACT_ATOMS: atom_id res chain seq x y z
N MET A 1 -7.44 -46.36 -15.21
CA MET A 1 -6.51 -45.25 -15.57
C MET A 1 -5.12 -45.63 -15.12
N ARG A 2 -4.07 -45.15 -15.79
CA ARG A 2 -2.70 -45.30 -15.28
C ARG A 2 -2.58 -44.54 -13.95
N GLN A 3 -1.90 -45.14 -12.99
CA GLN A 3 -1.54 -44.50 -11.73
C GLN A 3 -0.19 -43.78 -11.89
N TYR A 4 -0.03 -42.68 -11.16
CA TYR A 4 1.20 -41.92 -11.07
C TYR A 4 1.54 -41.67 -9.60
N THR A 5 2.82 -41.81 -9.27
CA THR A 5 3.36 -41.17 -8.06
C THR A 5 3.41 -39.65 -8.26
N TRP A 6 3.57 -38.88 -7.18
CA TRP A 6 3.77 -37.44 -7.31
C TRP A 6 5.00 -37.12 -8.16
N ASP A 7 6.15 -37.72 -7.85
CA ASP A 7 7.42 -37.48 -8.55
C ASP A 7 7.30 -37.72 -10.07
N GLU A 8 6.69 -38.83 -10.48
CA GLU A 8 6.47 -39.12 -11.90
C GLU A 8 5.52 -38.13 -12.60
N TYR A 9 4.53 -37.60 -11.86
CA TYR A 9 3.60 -36.61 -12.39
C TYR A 9 4.29 -35.26 -12.53
N TYR A 10 5.00 -34.83 -11.48
CA TYR A 10 5.69 -33.55 -11.41
C TYR A 10 6.81 -33.47 -12.47
N GLU A 11 7.67 -34.49 -12.56
CA GLU A 11 8.76 -34.56 -13.54
C GLU A 11 8.28 -34.40 -14.99
N LYS A 12 7.10 -34.95 -15.32
CA LYS A 12 6.57 -35.00 -16.70
C LYS A 12 5.53 -33.93 -16.99
N PHE A 13 5.18 -33.11 -16.01
CA PHE A 13 4.07 -32.18 -16.10
C PHE A 13 4.20 -31.25 -17.33
N TYR A 14 5.38 -30.65 -17.50
CA TYR A 14 5.67 -29.72 -18.59
C TYR A 14 5.86 -30.39 -19.96
N ASP A 15 6.08 -31.71 -20.00
CA ASP A 15 6.18 -32.48 -21.26
C ASP A 15 4.80 -32.83 -21.85
N TRP A 16 3.73 -32.66 -21.07
CA TRP A 16 2.38 -33.03 -21.47
C TRP A 16 1.60 -31.85 -22.03
N ALA A 17 0.73 -32.14 -23.00
CA ALA A 17 -0.34 -31.21 -23.36
C ALA A 17 -1.28 -30.99 -22.16
N GLU A 18 -1.87 -29.80 -22.03
CA GLU A 18 -2.75 -29.39 -20.91
C GLU A 18 -3.86 -30.41 -20.60
N SER A 19 -4.49 -30.96 -21.64
CA SER A 19 -5.52 -32.00 -21.49
C SER A 19 -5.00 -33.28 -20.81
N THR A 20 -3.73 -33.61 -21.04
CA THR A 20 -3.06 -34.77 -20.44
C THR A 20 -2.62 -34.48 -19.01
N GLN A 21 -2.13 -33.26 -18.71
CA GLN A 21 -1.86 -32.82 -17.34
C GLN A 21 -3.12 -32.99 -16.47
N ALA A 22 -4.23 -32.39 -16.88
CA ALA A 22 -5.50 -32.48 -16.16
C ALA A 22 -6.00 -33.92 -16.00
N ARG A 23 -5.97 -34.72 -17.08
CA ARG A 23 -6.41 -36.13 -17.04
C ARG A 23 -5.60 -36.96 -16.05
N ASN A 24 -4.28 -36.78 -16.01
CA ASN A 24 -3.39 -37.60 -15.20
C ASN A 24 -3.53 -37.32 -13.69
N LEU A 25 -4.03 -36.14 -13.28
CA LEU A 25 -4.33 -35.82 -11.87
C LEU A 25 -5.25 -36.86 -11.20
N SER A 26 -6.19 -37.44 -11.94
CA SER A 26 -7.09 -38.47 -11.40
C SER A 26 -6.37 -39.78 -11.04
N GLY A 27 -5.18 -40.01 -11.60
CA GLY A 27 -4.33 -41.17 -11.33
C GLY A 27 -3.29 -40.95 -10.23
N LEU A 28 -3.22 -39.76 -9.63
CA LEU A 28 -2.27 -39.47 -8.54
C LEU A 28 -2.57 -40.33 -7.30
N THR A 29 -1.52 -40.99 -6.81
CA THR A 29 -1.56 -41.86 -5.62
C THR A 29 -1.00 -41.20 -4.37
N SER A 30 -0.25 -40.12 -4.54
CA SER A 30 0.41 -39.32 -3.50
C SER A 30 0.42 -37.85 -3.91
N LEU A 31 0.72 -36.98 -2.94
CA LEU A 31 1.04 -35.57 -3.14
C LEU A 31 2.48 -35.33 -2.69
N GLY A 32 3.13 -34.33 -3.28
CA GLY A 32 4.46 -33.91 -2.90
C GLY A 32 4.46 -32.88 -1.78
N SER A 33 5.51 -32.07 -1.75
CA SER A 33 5.61 -30.94 -0.82
C SER A 33 4.55 -29.87 -1.11
N ALA A 34 4.25 -29.02 -0.13
CA ALA A 34 3.33 -27.91 -0.34
C ALA A 34 3.81 -26.96 -1.45
N ASP A 35 5.12 -26.73 -1.55
CA ASP A 35 5.71 -25.85 -2.55
C ASP A 35 5.52 -26.40 -3.97
N GLU A 36 5.86 -27.67 -4.22
CA GLU A 36 5.66 -28.31 -5.53
C GLU A 36 4.16 -28.42 -5.88
N VAL A 37 3.32 -28.76 -4.90
CA VAL A 37 1.88 -28.87 -5.13
C VAL A 37 1.29 -27.49 -5.45
N GLY A 38 1.76 -26.44 -4.77
CA GLY A 38 1.33 -25.07 -5.00
C GLY A 38 1.69 -24.58 -6.39
N GLU A 39 2.94 -24.81 -6.82
CA GLU A 39 3.40 -24.54 -8.18
C GLU A 39 2.47 -25.16 -9.22
N ILE A 40 2.18 -26.46 -9.13
CA ILE A 40 1.31 -27.14 -10.09
C ILE A 40 -0.14 -26.60 -10.05
N ILE A 41 -0.66 -26.19 -8.89
CA ILE A 41 -1.98 -25.57 -8.80
C ILE A 41 -2.01 -24.26 -9.59
N ILE A 42 -0.98 -23.43 -9.45
CA ILE A 42 -0.84 -22.13 -10.14
C ILE A 42 -0.63 -22.34 -11.65
N GLU A 43 0.18 -23.31 -12.05
CA GLU A 43 0.40 -23.65 -13.46
C GLU A 43 -0.89 -24.14 -14.14
N LEU A 44 -1.80 -24.76 -13.38
CA LEU A 44 -3.11 -25.19 -13.86
C LEU A 44 -4.15 -24.05 -13.94
N GLN A 45 -3.78 -22.77 -13.76
CA GLN A 45 -4.72 -21.64 -13.77
C GLN A 45 -5.58 -21.53 -15.04
N VAL A 46 -5.05 -21.94 -16.19
CA VAL A 46 -5.81 -21.99 -17.47
C VAL A 46 -6.85 -23.11 -17.51
N ASN A 47 -6.80 -24.04 -16.56
CA ASN A 47 -7.74 -25.13 -16.35
C ASN A 47 -8.21 -25.15 -14.88
N VAL A 48 -8.98 -24.13 -14.50
CA VAL A 48 -9.53 -23.95 -13.14
C VAL A 48 -10.16 -25.23 -12.55
N PRO A 49 -10.96 -26.04 -13.29
CA PRO A 49 -11.47 -27.30 -12.75
C PRO A 49 -10.40 -28.32 -12.36
N ALA A 50 -9.24 -28.33 -13.05
CA ALA A 50 -8.10 -29.14 -12.69
C ALA A 50 -7.36 -28.58 -11.48
N ALA A 51 -7.12 -27.27 -11.44
CA ALA A 51 -6.53 -26.59 -10.28
C ALA A 51 -7.36 -26.83 -9.00
N ASN A 52 -8.68 -26.60 -9.05
CA ASN A 52 -9.59 -26.86 -7.92
C ASN A 52 -9.59 -28.33 -7.46
N ARG A 53 -9.44 -29.27 -8.40
CA ARG A 53 -9.34 -30.70 -8.05
C ARG A 53 -8.06 -31.02 -7.30
N LEU A 54 -6.93 -30.43 -7.70
CA LEU A 54 -5.66 -30.62 -7.00
C LEU A 54 -5.65 -29.90 -5.65
N LEU A 55 -6.09 -28.65 -5.59
CA LEU A 55 -6.20 -27.89 -4.35
C LEU A 55 -7.10 -28.60 -3.33
N ARG A 56 -8.23 -29.19 -3.76
CA ARG A 56 -9.09 -30.00 -2.88
C ARG A 56 -8.34 -31.17 -2.24
N LYS A 57 -7.57 -31.92 -3.03
CA LYS A 57 -6.74 -33.03 -2.51
C LYS A 57 -5.70 -32.52 -1.51
N ALA A 58 -5.07 -31.38 -1.79
CA ALA A 58 -4.09 -30.78 -0.90
C ALA A 58 -4.70 -30.29 0.42
N VAL A 59 -5.90 -29.69 0.36
CA VAL A 59 -6.68 -29.27 1.53
C VAL A 59 -7.07 -30.47 2.39
N GLU A 60 -7.52 -31.58 1.78
CA GLU A 60 -7.82 -32.83 2.47
C GLU A 60 -6.58 -33.43 3.14
N ALA A 61 -5.42 -33.32 2.50
CA ALA A 61 -4.13 -33.75 3.03
C ALA A 61 -3.52 -32.79 4.07
N LYS A 62 -4.19 -31.67 4.39
CA LYS A 62 -3.73 -30.64 5.34
C LYS A 62 -2.36 -30.05 4.99
N LEU A 63 -2.08 -29.87 3.70
CA LEU A 63 -0.89 -29.13 3.28
C LEU A 63 -1.00 -27.66 3.71
N ALA A 64 0.14 -27.11 4.14
CA ALA A 64 0.28 -25.72 4.57
C ALA A 64 1.16 -24.96 3.57
N PHE A 65 0.56 -24.02 2.85
CA PHE A 65 1.13 -23.26 1.73
C PHE A 65 1.69 -21.91 2.14
N SER A 66 2.59 -21.34 1.33
CA SER A 66 3.09 -19.99 1.55
C SER A 66 2.00 -18.93 1.39
N GLY A 67 2.16 -17.75 2.01
CA GLY A 67 1.22 -16.64 1.82
C GLY A 67 1.07 -16.24 0.35
N SER A 68 2.18 -16.22 -0.39
CA SER A 68 2.18 -15.92 -1.83
C SER A 68 1.36 -16.91 -2.64
N ASP A 69 1.48 -18.22 -2.38
CA ASP A 69 0.69 -19.22 -3.10
C ASP A 69 -0.80 -19.08 -2.77
N LEU A 70 -1.14 -18.73 -1.51
CA LEU A 70 -2.52 -18.58 -1.07
C LEU A 70 -3.22 -17.38 -1.71
N VAL A 71 -2.48 -16.29 -1.96
CA VAL A 71 -2.97 -15.13 -2.73
C VAL A 71 -3.29 -15.57 -4.16
N GLU A 72 -2.39 -16.30 -4.82
CA GLU A 72 -2.65 -16.85 -6.16
C GLU A 72 -3.86 -17.80 -6.17
N PHE A 73 -4.00 -18.65 -5.15
CA PHE A 73 -5.16 -19.54 -5.04
C PHE A 73 -6.47 -18.76 -4.86
N ALA A 74 -6.47 -17.64 -4.13
CA ALA A 74 -7.66 -16.79 -3.98
C ALA A 74 -8.10 -16.19 -5.33
N CYS A 75 -7.14 -15.88 -6.20
CA CYS A 75 -7.39 -15.38 -7.56
C CYS A 75 -7.85 -16.48 -8.55
N ILE A 76 -7.32 -17.70 -8.43
CA ILE A 76 -7.49 -18.77 -9.43
C ILE A 76 -8.63 -19.73 -9.06
N ASN A 77 -8.73 -20.09 -7.79
CA ASN A 77 -9.51 -21.23 -7.32
C ASN A 77 -10.89 -20.84 -6.75
N ASP A 78 -11.72 -21.85 -6.50
CA ASP A 78 -12.99 -21.66 -5.79
C ASP A 78 -12.71 -21.00 -4.43
N LYS A 79 -13.37 -19.88 -4.13
CA LYS A 79 -13.19 -19.12 -2.87
C LYS A 79 -13.20 -20.00 -1.62
N ALA A 80 -14.15 -20.93 -1.53
CA ALA A 80 -14.26 -21.84 -0.38
C ALA A 80 -13.04 -22.79 -0.24
N LEU A 81 -12.42 -23.20 -1.36
CA LEU A 81 -11.20 -24.01 -1.34
C LEU A 81 -9.99 -23.18 -0.98
N ALA A 82 -9.85 -21.98 -1.54
CA ALA A 82 -8.77 -21.06 -1.19
C ALA A 82 -8.80 -20.73 0.31
N VAL A 83 -9.96 -20.37 0.86
CA VAL A 83 -10.16 -20.15 2.30
C VAL A 83 -9.81 -21.40 3.13
N ALA A 84 -10.16 -22.59 2.66
CA ALA A 84 -9.79 -23.83 3.37
C ALA A 84 -8.26 -24.07 3.37
N ALA A 85 -7.57 -23.71 2.28
CA ALA A 85 -6.12 -23.77 2.20
C ALA A 85 -5.45 -22.73 3.11
N VAL A 86 -6.00 -21.51 3.16
CA VAL A 86 -5.56 -20.46 4.10
C VAL A 86 -5.67 -20.96 5.54
N ARG A 87 -6.82 -21.53 5.92
CA ARG A 87 -7.01 -22.08 7.28
C ARG A 87 -6.05 -23.22 7.61
N ASN A 88 -5.76 -24.13 6.67
CA ASN A 88 -4.74 -25.16 6.87
C ASN A 88 -3.33 -24.57 7.06
N SER A 89 -3.09 -23.40 6.48
CA SER A 89 -1.79 -22.72 6.47
C SER A 89 -1.65 -21.69 7.60
N ALA A 90 -2.69 -21.48 8.42
CA ALA A 90 -2.71 -20.46 9.48
C ALA A 90 -1.48 -20.52 10.40
N GLU A 91 -0.88 -21.70 10.57
CA GLU A 91 0.29 -21.85 11.44
C GLU A 91 1.60 -21.25 10.91
N ARG A 92 1.70 -21.00 9.62
CA ARG A 92 2.90 -20.44 8.98
C ARG A 92 2.73 -19.00 8.54
N LEU A 93 1.52 -18.47 8.62
CA LEU A 93 1.19 -17.12 8.17
C LEU A 93 1.77 -16.06 9.11
N THR A 94 2.34 -15.03 8.50
CA THR A 94 2.92 -13.85 9.14
C THR A 94 1.99 -12.66 9.04
N ALA A 95 2.31 -11.57 9.74
CA ALA A 95 1.60 -10.29 9.59
C ALA A 95 1.62 -9.78 8.15
N GLU A 96 2.77 -9.88 7.47
CA GLU A 96 2.94 -9.48 6.07
C GLU A 96 2.05 -10.32 5.13
N ASP A 97 1.95 -11.63 5.36
CA ASP A 97 1.04 -12.47 4.59
C ASP A 97 -0.43 -12.04 4.76
N MET A 98 -0.82 -11.51 5.93
CA MET A 98 -2.18 -11.03 6.16
C MET A 98 -2.48 -9.75 5.40
N GLU A 99 -1.49 -8.85 5.27
CA GLU A 99 -1.63 -7.65 4.43
C GLU A 99 -1.86 -8.03 2.96
N TYR A 100 -1.18 -9.08 2.46
CA TYR A 100 -1.39 -9.54 1.08
C TYR A 100 -2.69 -10.31 0.87
N LEU A 101 -3.18 -11.02 1.89
CA LEU A 101 -4.47 -11.71 1.83
C LEU A 101 -5.66 -10.76 1.99
N TYR A 102 -5.43 -9.55 2.53
CA TYR A 102 -6.44 -8.51 2.60
C TYR A 102 -6.94 -8.12 1.21
N GLY A 103 -8.26 -8.10 1.04
CA GLY A 103 -8.93 -7.88 -0.25
C GLY A 103 -9.03 -9.13 -1.14
N GLU A 104 -8.25 -10.19 -0.88
CA GLU A 104 -8.28 -11.44 -1.64
C GLU A 104 -9.22 -12.48 -1.02
N ILE A 105 -9.33 -12.48 0.31
CA ILE A 105 -10.26 -13.32 1.08
C ILE A 105 -11.13 -12.47 2.01
N ASP A 106 -12.23 -13.06 2.51
CA ASP A 106 -13.18 -12.36 3.37
C ASP A 106 -12.53 -11.89 4.69
N ASP A 107 -12.79 -10.63 5.07
CA ASP A 107 -12.21 -9.98 6.26
C ASP A 107 -12.46 -10.77 7.55
N GLU A 108 -13.62 -11.42 7.67
CA GLU A 108 -13.93 -12.24 8.85
C GLU A 108 -12.96 -13.42 9.02
N VAL A 109 -12.45 -13.99 7.93
CA VAL A 109 -11.45 -15.07 7.97
C VAL A 109 -10.10 -14.52 8.42
N ILE A 110 -9.72 -13.33 7.92
CA ILE A 110 -8.48 -12.66 8.32
C ILE A 110 -8.53 -12.34 9.81
N ILE A 111 -9.60 -11.69 10.28
CA ILE A 111 -9.79 -11.35 11.69
C ILE A 111 -9.76 -12.60 12.58
N GLU A 112 -10.43 -13.68 12.15
CA GLU A 112 -10.42 -14.97 12.83
C GLU A 112 -8.98 -15.50 13.01
N ILE A 113 -8.22 -15.58 11.93
CA ILE A 113 -6.86 -16.15 11.93
C ILE A 113 -5.91 -15.25 12.72
N CYS A 114 -5.95 -13.93 12.50
CA CYS A 114 -5.09 -12.99 13.21
C CYS A 114 -5.26 -13.10 14.73
N LYS A 115 -6.51 -13.16 15.18
CA LYS A 115 -6.85 -13.34 16.59
C LYS A 115 -6.37 -14.68 17.14
N GLN A 116 -6.56 -15.78 16.39
CA GLN A 116 -6.11 -17.12 16.80
C GLN A 116 -4.59 -17.21 16.90
N ARG A 117 -3.87 -16.52 16.01
CA ARG A 117 -2.41 -16.55 15.90
C ARG A 117 -1.71 -15.43 16.69
N ASN A 118 -2.47 -14.52 17.28
CA ASN A 118 -1.97 -13.32 17.94
C ASN A 118 -0.99 -12.53 17.05
N ILE A 119 -1.38 -12.33 15.79
CA ILE A 119 -0.69 -11.47 14.82
C ILE A 119 -1.54 -10.21 14.61
N PRO A 120 -0.92 -9.05 14.31
CA PRO A 120 -1.67 -7.83 14.06
C PRO A 120 -2.58 -8.01 12.84
N LEU A 121 -3.74 -7.35 12.87
CA LEU A 121 -4.63 -7.23 11.71
C LEU A 121 -3.94 -6.43 10.59
N PRO A 122 -4.35 -6.60 9.33
CA PRO A 122 -4.01 -5.66 8.27
C PRO A 122 -4.29 -4.21 8.66
N GLU A 123 -3.48 -3.26 8.20
CA GLU A 123 -3.61 -1.85 8.60
C GLU A 123 -5.03 -1.31 8.39
N ASP A 124 -5.64 -1.60 7.25
CA ASP A 124 -7.00 -1.18 6.89
C ASP A 124 -8.11 -1.84 7.73
N LEU A 125 -7.79 -2.87 8.51
CA LEU A 125 -8.72 -3.57 9.43
C LEU A 125 -8.49 -3.21 10.90
N ARG A 126 -7.51 -2.36 11.21
CA ARG A 126 -7.31 -1.85 12.58
C ARG A 126 -8.27 -0.68 12.80
N GLU A 127 -8.95 -0.69 13.93
CA GLU A 127 -9.67 0.51 14.39
C GLU A 127 -8.62 1.60 14.65
N GLU A 128 -8.78 2.78 14.05
CA GLU A 128 -7.99 3.96 14.44
C GLU A 128 -8.28 4.22 15.91
N GLU A 129 -7.28 4.07 16.79
CA GLU A 129 -7.41 4.54 18.17
C GLU A 129 -7.71 6.04 18.10
N GLU A 130 -8.97 6.42 18.35
CA GLU A 130 -9.40 7.81 18.47
C GLU A 130 -8.57 8.38 19.63
N TYR A 131 -7.56 9.21 19.31
CA TYR A 131 -6.77 9.92 20.30
C TYR A 131 -7.76 10.76 21.12
N GLU A 132 -8.13 10.30 22.31
CA GLU A 132 -8.77 11.15 23.30
C GLU A 132 -7.77 12.27 23.62
N ASP A 133 -7.96 13.43 22.99
CA ASP A 133 -7.27 14.68 23.33
C ASP A 133 -7.69 15.04 24.78
N GLU A 134 -7.07 14.41 25.78
CA GLU A 134 -7.04 14.93 27.14
C GLU A 134 -6.18 16.21 27.10
N GLU A 135 -6.79 17.34 26.75
CA GLU A 135 -6.16 18.65 26.96
C GLU A 135 -5.80 18.76 28.45
N PRO A 136 -4.51 18.94 28.81
CA PRO A 136 -4.16 19.17 30.20
C PRO A 136 -4.76 20.51 30.65
N GLU A 137 -5.64 20.47 31.64
CA GLU A 137 -6.14 21.67 32.32
C GLU A 137 -4.94 22.41 32.93
N GLU A 138 -4.51 23.51 32.32
CA GLU A 138 -3.49 24.39 32.91
C GLU A 138 -4.08 25.06 34.17
N GLU A 139 -3.66 24.57 35.33
CA GLU A 139 -3.94 25.19 36.63
C GLU A 139 -3.14 26.50 36.74
N ILE A 140 -3.80 27.63 36.51
CA ILE A 140 -3.21 28.97 36.66
C ILE A 140 -3.11 29.29 38.16
N GLU A 141 -1.91 29.17 38.74
CA GLU A 141 -1.62 29.76 40.06
C GLU A 141 -1.55 31.29 39.94
N GLU A 142 -2.56 32.00 40.45
CA GLU A 142 -2.53 33.46 40.58
C GLU A 142 -1.60 33.88 41.74
N GLU A 143 -0.37 34.31 41.44
CA GLU A 143 0.48 35.02 42.41
C GLU A 143 -0.01 36.46 42.62
N PRO A 144 -0.08 36.97 43.87
CA PRO A 144 -0.52 38.34 44.15
C PRO A 144 0.59 39.34 43.82
N LEU A 145 0.32 40.25 42.87
CA LEU A 145 1.24 41.34 42.51
C LEU A 145 1.33 42.39 43.63
N GLU A 146 2.53 42.59 44.18
CA GLU A 146 2.84 43.71 45.08
C GLU A 146 2.83 45.06 44.33
N GLU A 147 2.10 46.04 44.85
CA GLU A 147 2.06 47.41 44.34
C GLU A 147 3.42 48.11 44.58
N VAL A 148 4.10 48.51 43.49
CA VAL A 148 5.24 49.43 43.56
C VAL A 148 4.91 50.70 42.79
N ASP A 149 4.59 51.76 43.54
CA ASP A 149 4.43 53.13 43.06
C ASP A 149 5.76 53.69 42.54
N ILE A 150 5.87 53.94 41.22
CA ILE A 150 6.95 54.77 40.67
C ILE A 150 6.44 55.71 39.57
N TYR A 151 6.49 56.99 39.91
CA TYR A 151 6.33 58.24 39.17
C TYR A 151 6.23 58.24 37.62
N ILE A 152 5.19 58.96 37.18
CA ILE A 152 4.87 59.40 35.81
C ILE A 152 5.88 60.45 35.30
N ASN A 153 6.36 60.30 34.05
CA ASN A 153 6.50 61.44 33.14
C ASN A 153 6.47 61.04 31.64
N ASP A 154 5.44 61.56 30.95
CA ASP A 154 5.30 61.92 29.52
C ASP A 154 5.86 61.02 28.40
N PHE A 155 4.96 60.50 27.52
CA PHE A 155 4.71 61.11 26.18
C PHE A 155 3.97 60.16 25.20
N VAL A 156 2.71 60.53 24.88
CA VAL A 156 1.87 60.30 23.67
C VAL A 156 1.41 58.88 23.27
N PRO A 157 0.08 58.62 23.14
CA PRO A 157 -0.48 57.33 22.75
C PRO A 157 -0.72 57.22 21.23
N GLU A 158 -0.37 56.08 20.64
CA GLU A 158 -0.89 55.64 19.34
C GLU A 158 -2.06 54.65 19.53
N PRO A 159 -3.12 54.73 18.69
CA PRO A 159 -4.35 53.94 18.86
C PRO A 159 -4.13 52.45 18.60
N PRO A 160 -4.86 51.55 19.31
CA PRO A 160 -4.71 50.11 19.13
C PRO A 160 -5.24 49.66 17.77
N ALA A 161 -4.40 48.97 17.00
CA ALA A 161 -4.83 48.23 15.82
C ALA A 161 -5.71 47.01 16.23
N PRO A 162 -6.71 46.65 15.42
CA PRO A 162 -7.70 45.62 15.76
C PRO A 162 -7.08 44.22 15.87
N LYS A 163 -7.57 43.43 16.84
CA LYS A 163 -7.26 42.01 16.98
C LYS A 163 -7.76 41.25 15.74
N LEU A 164 -6.85 40.78 14.88
CA LEU A 164 -7.17 39.84 13.82
C LEU A 164 -7.09 38.42 14.38
N GLY A 165 -8.23 37.71 14.36
CA GLY A 165 -8.32 36.29 14.62
C GLY A 165 -7.86 35.43 13.43
N PHE A 166 -8.11 34.13 13.58
CA PHE A 166 -7.64 32.92 12.88
C PHE A 166 -7.80 32.83 11.32
N PHE A 167 -7.83 33.90 10.54
CA PHE A 167 -7.91 33.81 9.06
C PHE A 167 -7.04 34.84 8.33
N GLY A 168 -5.75 34.99 8.69
CA GLY A 168 -4.91 36.11 8.22
C GLY A 168 -3.49 35.82 7.68
N THR A 169 -3.03 34.57 7.57
CA THR A 169 -1.64 34.24 7.19
C THR A 169 -1.48 33.78 5.74
N LEU A 170 -1.66 34.70 4.79
CA LEU A 170 -1.09 34.52 3.44
C LEU A 170 -0.44 35.79 2.84
N ALA A 171 -0.02 36.76 3.67
CA ALA A 171 0.56 38.01 3.16
C ALA A 171 1.72 38.57 4.00
N ALA A 172 2.65 37.72 4.47
CA ALA A 172 3.87 38.18 5.18
C ALA A 172 5.17 37.50 4.71
N ILE A 173 5.22 37.05 3.45
CA ILE A 173 6.50 36.80 2.78
C ILE A 173 6.79 38.07 1.98
N PHE A 174 7.50 39.05 2.55
CA PHE A 174 8.41 39.98 1.84
C PHE A 174 8.99 41.05 2.80
N ALA A 175 10.02 40.70 3.56
CA ALA A 175 11.12 41.59 3.98
C ALA A 175 12.25 40.73 4.58
N GLY A 176 13.40 40.65 3.90
CA GLY A 176 14.45 39.66 4.17
C GLY A 176 15.77 40.18 4.76
N ALA A 177 16.72 39.23 4.83
CA ALA A 177 18.18 39.31 5.04
C ALA A 177 18.67 39.43 6.51
N ALA A 178 19.75 38.75 7.00
CA ALA A 178 20.87 38.05 6.36
C ALA A 178 21.62 37.07 7.31
N ALA A 179 22.53 36.28 6.71
CA ALA A 179 23.59 35.39 7.24
C ALA A 179 23.20 33.91 7.43
N GLY A 180 23.75 32.91 6.74
CA GLY A 180 24.73 32.83 5.65
C GLY A 180 25.31 31.41 5.60
N ALA A 181 25.25 30.73 4.44
CA ALA A 181 26.21 29.71 3.97
C ALA A 181 25.79 29.14 2.59
N SER A 182 26.77 29.03 1.68
CA SER A 182 26.80 28.40 0.34
C SER A 182 25.83 27.22 0.10
N SER A 183 25.32 26.91 -1.10
CA SER A 183 25.81 27.10 -2.47
C SER A 183 24.72 26.67 -3.49
N ASN A 184 24.90 27.06 -4.76
CA ASN A 184 24.09 26.77 -5.96
C ASN A 184 22.80 27.58 -6.14
N GLN A 185 22.93 28.67 -6.91
CA GLN A 185 21.83 29.40 -7.50
C GLN A 185 21.04 28.50 -8.48
N GLY A 186 19.98 27.86 -8.00
CA GLY A 186 18.92 27.32 -8.84
C GLY A 186 18.08 28.46 -9.40
N ARG A 187 17.98 28.55 -10.73
CA ARG A 187 17.06 29.47 -11.42
C ARG A 187 15.64 29.30 -10.84
N ARG A 188 15.01 30.39 -10.37
CA ARG A 188 13.61 30.39 -9.96
C ARG A 188 12.73 29.99 -11.15
N HIS A 189 12.01 28.87 -11.03
CA HIS A 189 11.06 28.40 -12.03
C HIS A 189 9.83 29.31 -12.05
N ASN A 190 9.42 29.80 -13.22
CA ASN A 190 8.35 30.79 -13.39
C ASN A 190 6.94 30.19 -13.42
N GLY A 191 6.78 28.97 -12.89
CA GLY A 191 5.51 28.22 -12.88
C GLY A 191 5.02 27.81 -14.27
N ARG A 192 5.84 27.97 -15.33
CA ARG A 192 5.51 27.57 -16.71
C ARG A 192 6.57 26.65 -17.27
N CYS A 193 6.18 25.45 -17.67
CA CYS A 193 7.08 24.53 -18.36
C CYS A 193 7.24 24.97 -19.83
N ASN A 194 8.48 25.11 -20.28
CA ASN A 194 8.81 25.45 -21.66
C ASN A 194 8.87 24.21 -22.59
N GLY A 195 8.60 23.02 -22.05
CA GLY A 195 8.71 21.72 -22.74
C GLY A 195 10.03 20.99 -22.50
N ASP A 196 10.97 21.55 -21.72
CA ASP A 196 12.19 20.89 -21.25
C ASP A 196 12.08 20.59 -19.74
N CYS A 197 11.47 19.44 -19.43
CA CYS A 197 11.07 19.06 -18.08
C CYS A 197 12.25 18.68 -17.17
N ALA A 198 13.42 18.38 -17.74
CA ALA A 198 14.62 18.01 -17.01
C ALA A 198 15.12 19.10 -16.05
N ASN A 199 14.76 20.36 -16.31
CA ASN A 199 15.18 21.52 -15.53
C ASN A 199 14.04 22.15 -14.70
N CYS A 200 12.86 21.55 -14.70
CA CYS A 200 11.73 22.01 -13.90
C CYS A 200 11.81 21.41 -12.47
N PRO A 201 11.25 22.07 -11.45
CA PRO A 201 11.00 21.43 -10.15
C PRO A 201 10.18 20.14 -10.34
N PRO A 202 10.28 19.16 -9.42
CA PRO A 202 9.53 17.91 -9.54
C PRO A 202 8.02 18.18 -9.64
N HIS A 203 7.37 17.55 -10.62
CA HIS A 203 5.99 17.86 -10.98
C HIS A 203 5.28 16.67 -11.63
N TYR A 204 3.94 16.67 -11.65
CA TYR A 204 3.20 15.63 -12.34
C TYR A 204 3.26 15.80 -13.86
N GLY A 205 3.47 14.67 -14.56
CA GLY A 205 3.27 14.59 -15.99
C GLY A 205 2.90 13.19 -16.48
N TYR A 206 2.42 13.12 -17.73
CA TYR A 206 1.87 11.91 -18.32
C TYR A 206 2.91 11.16 -19.18
N ARG A 207 3.03 9.86 -18.92
CA ARG A 207 3.93 8.94 -19.66
C ARG A 207 3.25 7.57 -19.72
N TYR A 208 3.39 6.81 -20.79
CA TYR A 208 2.85 5.42 -20.89
C TYR A 208 1.41 5.23 -20.35
N GLY A 209 0.50 6.17 -20.60
CA GLY A 209 -0.89 6.05 -20.19
C GLY A 209 -1.19 6.39 -18.72
N ARG A 210 -0.22 6.85 -17.93
CA ARG A 210 -0.37 7.15 -16.49
C ARG A 210 0.32 8.46 -16.09
N TRP A 211 -0.12 9.04 -14.97
CA TRP A 211 0.50 10.21 -14.35
C TRP A 211 1.63 9.79 -13.41
N TYR A 212 2.78 10.46 -13.50
CA TYR A 212 3.94 10.22 -12.65
C TYR A 212 4.49 11.55 -12.12
N TYR A 213 4.95 11.54 -10.87
CA TYR A 213 5.67 12.65 -10.26
C TYR A 213 7.17 12.55 -10.60
N GLY A 214 7.75 13.59 -11.18
CA GLY A 214 9.17 13.59 -11.51
C GLY A 214 9.54 14.60 -12.59
N HIS A 215 10.65 14.33 -13.28
CA HIS A 215 11.20 15.21 -14.31
C HIS A 215 11.02 14.67 -15.75
N ASP A 216 10.72 13.38 -15.91
CA ASP A 216 10.71 12.68 -17.19
C ASP A 216 9.30 12.22 -17.59
N HIS A 217 8.56 13.09 -18.26
CA HIS A 217 7.26 12.76 -18.86
C HIS A 217 7.21 13.17 -20.34
N VAL A 218 6.29 12.54 -21.08
CA VAL A 218 6.24 12.64 -22.55
C VAL A 218 5.15 13.62 -22.99
N HIS A 219 4.05 13.70 -22.24
CA HIS A 219 2.96 14.63 -22.49
C HIS A 219 2.30 15.11 -21.18
N GLY A 220 1.46 16.15 -21.25
CA GLY A 220 0.60 16.58 -20.14
C GLY A 220 1.39 17.07 -18.93
N CYS A 221 2.04 18.22 -19.03
CA CYS A 221 2.74 18.86 -17.92
C CYS A 221 1.80 19.68 -17.04
N GLU A 222 1.83 19.50 -15.72
CA GLU A 222 1.05 20.32 -14.76
C GLU A 222 1.44 21.82 -14.79
N PHE A 223 2.69 22.14 -15.15
CA PHE A 223 3.15 23.52 -15.31
C PHE A 223 2.80 24.12 -16.68
N GLY A 224 1.93 23.47 -17.47
CA GLY A 224 1.44 24.04 -18.73
C GLY A 224 2.54 24.22 -19.76
N GLY A 225 3.04 23.10 -20.28
CA GLY A 225 4.02 23.06 -21.35
C GLY A 225 3.81 21.78 -22.16
N ASN A 226 3.29 21.93 -23.38
CA ASN A 226 3.23 20.88 -24.38
C ASN A 226 2.87 21.56 -25.71
N LYS A 227 3.85 21.80 -26.59
CA LYS A 227 3.50 21.96 -28.00
C LYS A 227 3.09 20.56 -28.46
N GLY A 228 1.82 20.44 -28.86
CA GLY A 228 1.06 19.20 -29.08
C GLY A 228 1.72 18.17 -29.99
N SER A 229 1.16 16.97 -30.11
CA SER A 229 -0.26 16.69 -30.31
C SER A 229 -0.70 15.44 -29.56
N GLY A 230 -1.54 15.57 -28.54
CA GLY A 230 -2.34 14.45 -28.06
C GLY A 230 -3.48 14.16 -29.04
N SER A 231 -3.20 13.71 -30.27
CA SER A 231 -4.21 12.97 -31.03
C SER A 231 -4.11 11.51 -30.61
N MET A 232 -5.22 11.00 -30.10
CA MET A 232 -5.48 9.58 -30.00
C MET A 232 -5.85 9.12 -31.41
N ASP A 233 -5.01 8.28 -32.00
CA ASP A 233 -5.41 7.33 -33.04
C ASP A 233 -5.45 5.93 -32.40
#